data_AF-A0A2U8XCV6-F1
#
_entry.id   AF-A0A2U8XCV6-F1
#
_cell.length_a   1.000
_cell.length_b   1.000
_cell.length_c   1.000
_cell.angle_alpha   90.00
_cell.angle_beta   90.00
_cell.angle_gamma   90.00
#
_symmetry.space_group_name_H-M   'P 1'
#
loop_
_entity.id
_entity.type
_entity.pdbx_description
1 polymer ?
#
loop_
_entity_poly.entity_id
_entity_poly.type
_entity_poly.pdbx_seq_one_letter_code
_entity_poly.pdbx_strand_id
1 'polypeptide(L)'
;MEPYPALERIFARAATFTDIGGLLEWDADTMMPAGAADDRSEQLATLKRVARDLLVTSRTRDLLDQAEEASGDLGEWQKANLREMRRAFTEASAVPADLTEASARATSKAQQAWQEARKNNDFASFAPKLAKVLTLQRETGAAKGAALGLSPYDALLDGFDPGLTEAKLEATFAGLRKVLPGLIQEACEHQRRRPAPSPLSGSYRVGDQKRLARQLLDAVGFDFDHGRLDVSPHPFSGGANHDVRVAVRYDERDPLSSVSAVMHESGHALYEQGRPEEWLYQPVGAPRAMSIHESQALLIEMQACRNRAFASYLGPRASETFGVDDPAWKEANLHRLMTRVEPGLIRVDADEVTYPAHILLRFDLERAMVAGDLAVEDLPGAFDEGMRHWLGLDVPDDARGCLQDVHWAGGSWGYFPTYTLGAMAAAQLFQAAAQADSDTVPALGRGDFTRLRHWLRANVHGRASLLEAEDLMVAATGRPLEPEVFIDHLRARYLGEAAH
;
A
#
# COMPACT_ATOMS: atom_id res chain seq x y z
N MET A 1 6.02 38.09 13.03
CA MET A 1 5.09 37.03 12.60
C MET A 1 5.44 35.84 13.45
N GLU A 2 4.50 35.29 14.20
CA GLU A 2 4.74 34.12 15.06
C GLU A 2 5.38 32.97 14.25
N PRO A 3 6.36 32.23 14.80
CA PRO A 3 7.12 31.23 14.06
C PRO A 3 6.24 30.12 13.45
N TYR A 4 5.36 29.53 14.27
CA TYR A 4 4.52 28.41 13.84
C TYR A 4 3.55 28.77 12.69
N PRO A 5 2.76 29.86 12.75
CA PRO A 5 1.95 30.29 11.61
C PRO A 5 2.76 30.61 10.33
N ALA A 6 4.03 30.99 10.46
CA ALA A 6 4.91 31.17 9.30
C ALA A 6 5.26 29.82 8.65
N LEU A 7 5.53 28.79 9.45
CA LEU A 7 5.72 27.42 8.97
C LEU A 7 4.48 26.89 8.28
N GLU A 8 3.28 27.05 8.87
CA GLU A 8 2.02 26.59 8.26
C GLU A 8 1.86 27.10 6.83
N ARG A 9 2.19 28.38 6.58
CA ARG A 9 2.15 28.96 5.22
C ARG A 9 3.18 28.38 4.27
N ILE A 10 4.38 28.09 4.75
CA ILE A 10 5.46 27.49 3.94
C ILE A 10 5.05 26.07 3.52
N PHE A 11 4.63 25.26 4.49
CA PHE A 11 4.23 23.88 4.26
C PHE A 11 2.96 23.77 3.43
N ALA A 12 1.95 24.62 3.66
CA ALA A 12 0.75 24.66 2.82
C ALA A 12 1.07 24.94 1.35
N ARG A 13 1.98 25.90 1.11
CA ARG A 13 2.41 26.23 -0.25
C ARG A 13 3.19 25.09 -0.91
N ALA A 14 4.06 24.41 -0.17
CA ALA A 14 4.76 23.23 -0.67
C ALA A 14 3.78 22.10 -0.99
N ALA A 15 2.79 21.85 -0.12
CA ALA A 15 1.74 20.85 -0.32
C ALA A 15 0.91 21.12 -1.60
N THR A 16 0.64 22.38 -1.95
CA THR A 16 -0.03 22.71 -3.22
C THR A 16 0.75 22.23 -4.44
N PHE A 17 2.09 22.30 -4.43
CA PHE A 17 2.90 21.78 -5.54
C PHE A 17 2.88 20.25 -5.58
N THR A 18 2.82 19.59 -4.42
CA THR A 18 2.63 18.14 -4.32
C THR A 18 1.28 17.72 -4.90
N ASP A 19 0.19 18.42 -4.56
CA ASP A 19 -1.15 18.17 -5.10
C ASP A 19 -1.20 18.29 -6.64
N ILE A 20 -0.57 19.33 -7.20
CA ILE A 20 -0.46 19.49 -8.66
C ILE A 20 0.32 18.30 -9.25
N GLY A 21 1.40 17.88 -8.58
CA GLY A 21 2.18 16.70 -8.95
C GLY A 21 1.32 15.44 -9.02
N GLY A 22 0.46 15.20 -8.03
CA GLY A 22 -0.43 14.04 -7.99
C GLY A 22 -1.43 14.00 -9.16
N LEU A 23 -1.91 15.15 -9.64
CA LEU A 23 -2.74 15.22 -10.85
C LEU A 23 -1.95 14.91 -12.13
N LEU A 24 -0.69 15.34 -12.21
CA LEU A 24 0.19 15.03 -13.34
C LEU A 24 0.60 13.55 -13.35
N GLU A 25 0.83 12.95 -12.19
CA GLU A 25 1.06 11.51 -12.02
C GLU A 25 -0.19 10.73 -12.46
N TRP A 26 -1.37 11.11 -11.97
CA TRP A 26 -2.63 10.50 -12.42
C TRP A 26 -2.82 10.57 -13.94
N ASP A 27 -2.57 11.73 -14.57
CA ASP A 27 -2.74 11.88 -16.02
C ASP A 27 -1.75 11.00 -16.78
N ALA A 28 -0.53 10.82 -16.25
CA ALA A 28 0.51 10.00 -16.87
C ALA A 28 0.07 8.54 -17.01
N ASP A 29 -0.67 8.04 -16.02
CA ASP A 29 -1.09 6.64 -15.92
C ASP A 29 -2.50 6.37 -16.46
N THR A 30 -3.19 7.38 -16.99
CA THR A 30 -4.59 7.25 -17.46
C THR A 30 -4.85 7.86 -18.84
N MET A 31 -4.44 9.10 -19.09
CA MET A 31 -4.87 9.88 -20.27
C MET A 31 -3.70 10.31 -21.18
N MET A 32 -2.48 10.36 -20.64
CA MET A 32 -1.32 10.92 -21.33
C MET A 32 -0.93 10.14 -22.60
N PRO A 33 -0.68 10.81 -23.73
CA PRO A 33 -0.11 10.17 -24.92
C PRO A 33 1.30 9.62 -24.66
N ALA A 34 1.62 8.46 -25.24
CA ALA A 34 2.91 7.78 -25.03
C ALA A 34 4.15 8.63 -25.37
N GLY A 35 4.04 9.59 -26.30
CA GLY A 35 5.15 10.46 -26.70
C GLY A 35 5.46 11.62 -25.74
N ALA A 36 4.68 11.80 -24.67
CA ALA A 36 4.81 12.94 -23.74
C ALA A 36 5.57 12.60 -22.44
N ALA A 37 6.09 11.38 -22.31
CA ALA A 37 6.69 10.88 -21.06
C ALA A 37 7.88 11.70 -20.57
N ASP A 38 8.76 12.16 -21.48
CA ASP A 38 9.94 12.97 -21.13
C ASP A 38 9.52 14.35 -20.57
N ASP A 39 8.60 15.03 -21.26
CA ASP A 39 8.09 16.34 -20.81
C ASP A 39 7.34 16.23 -19.48
N ARG A 40 6.52 15.18 -19.30
CA ARG A 40 5.83 14.90 -18.04
C ARG A 40 6.81 14.66 -16.89
N SER A 41 7.89 13.92 -17.15
CA SER A 41 8.92 13.66 -16.16
C SER A 41 9.62 14.95 -15.71
N GLU A 42 9.91 15.87 -16.64
CA GLU A 42 10.52 17.17 -16.31
C GLU A 42 9.55 18.09 -15.54
N GLN A 43 8.25 18.08 -15.88
CA GLN A 43 7.22 18.79 -15.13
C GLN A 43 7.18 18.34 -13.66
N LEU A 44 7.11 17.02 -13.44
CA LEU A 44 7.10 16.43 -12.10
C LEU A 44 8.39 16.73 -11.32
N ALA A 45 9.56 16.60 -11.98
CA ALA A 45 10.84 16.93 -11.36
C ALA A 45 10.93 18.41 -10.95
N THR A 46 10.44 19.31 -11.80
CA THR A 46 10.40 20.74 -11.51
C THR A 46 9.50 21.06 -10.32
N LEU A 47 8.29 20.48 -10.24
CA LEU A 47 7.39 20.68 -9.10
C LEU A 47 8.00 20.16 -7.79
N LYS A 48 8.58 18.96 -7.81
CA LYS A 48 9.26 18.35 -6.64
C LYS A 48 10.42 19.23 -6.16
N ARG A 49 11.21 19.79 -7.08
CA ARG A 49 12.30 20.75 -6.75
C ARG A 49 11.74 22.03 -6.13
N VAL A 50 10.70 22.63 -6.70
CA VAL A 50 10.09 23.86 -6.15
C VAL A 50 9.53 23.63 -4.74
N ALA A 51 8.82 22.52 -4.51
CA ALA A 51 8.32 22.16 -3.19
C ALA A 51 9.46 22.02 -2.18
N ARG A 52 10.52 21.29 -2.55
CA ARG A 52 11.72 21.12 -1.72
C ARG A 52 12.40 22.45 -1.40
N ASP A 53 12.64 23.31 -2.38
CA ASP A 53 13.36 24.58 -2.21
C ASP A 53 12.60 25.56 -1.30
N LEU A 54 11.27 25.44 -1.21
CA LEU A 54 10.47 26.17 -0.23
C LEU A 54 10.69 25.67 1.20
N LEU A 55 10.84 24.35 1.38
CA LEU A 55 11.02 23.73 2.69
C LEU A 55 12.46 23.87 3.19
N VAL A 56 13.45 23.55 2.36
CA VAL A 56 14.86 23.42 2.76
C VAL A 56 15.58 24.76 2.67
N THR A 57 15.27 25.66 3.61
CA THR A 57 15.94 26.96 3.75
C THR A 57 16.46 27.18 5.17
N SER A 58 17.46 28.05 5.36
CA SER A 58 17.91 28.47 6.69
C SER A 58 16.77 29.09 7.48
N ARG A 59 15.94 29.91 6.83
CA ARG A 59 14.76 30.51 7.45
C ARG A 59 13.77 29.46 7.96
N THR A 60 13.50 28.40 7.20
CA THR A 60 12.60 27.33 7.66
C THR A 60 13.17 26.63 8.88
N ARG A 61 14.48 26.35 8.88
CA ARG A 61 15.18 25.78 10.05
C ARG A 61 15.03 26.68 11.27
N ASP A 62 15.36 27.96 11.15
CA ASP A 62 15.27 28.93 12.26
C ASP A 62 13.84 29.02 12.81
N LEU A 63 12.83 28.98 11.92
CA LEU A 63 11.43 28.99 12.31
C LEU A 63 11.00 27.71 13.04
N LEU A 64 11.48 26.55 12.62
CA LEU A 64 11.22 25.27 13.30
C LEU A 64 11.83 25.29 14.70
N ASP A 65 13.09 25.71 14.83
CA ASP A 65 13.79 25.79 16.11
C ASP A 65 13.06 26.73 17.08
N GLN A 66 12.66 27.92 16.61
CA GLN A 66 11.87 28.88 17.41
C GLN A 66 10.48 28.36 17.78
N ALA A 67 9.80 27.66 16.87
CA ALA A 67 8.47 27.10 17.14
C ALA A 67 8.54 25.94 18.17
N GLU A 68 9.61 25.16 18.16
CA GLU A 68 9.84 24.09 19.15
C GLU A 68 10.12 24.66 20.53
N GLU A 69 10.94 25.72 20.64
CA GLU A 69 11.17 26.45 21.89
C GLU A 69 9.88 27.06 22.45
N ALA A 70 9.02 27.59 21.58
CA ALA A 70 7.72 28.18 21.94
C ALA A 70 6.56 27.17 21.96
N SER A 71 6.84 25.86 21.90
CA SER A 71 5.80 24.83 21.73
C SER A 71 4.83 24.71 22.90
N GLY A 72 5.14 25.29 24.07
CA GLY A 72 4.27 25.29 25.25
C GLY A 72 2.87 25.85 24.97
N ASP A 73 2.76 26.85 24.11
CA ASP A 73 1.52 27.54 23.76
C ASP A 73 0.73 26.86 22.63
N LEU A 74 1.28 25.79 22.02
CA LEU A 74 0.65 25.07 20.91
C LEU A 74 -0.35 24.02 21.42
N GLY A 75 -1.47 23.90 20.69
CA GLY A 75 -2.43 22.81 20.86
C GLY A 75 -1.88 21.46 20.40
N GLU A 76 -2.60 20.37 20.69
CA GLU A 76 -2.20 18.99 20.37
C GLU A 76 -1.86 18.80 18.88
N TRP A 77 -2.78 19.19 17.99
CA TRP A 77 -2.59 19.08 16.55
C TRP A 77 -1.43 19.94 16.02
N GLN A 78 -1.24 21.14 16.58
CA GLN A 78 -0.14 22.03 16.19
C GLN A 78 1.22 21.43 16.60
N LYS A 79 1.29 20.80 17.78
CA LYS A 79 2.49 20.09 18.25
C LYS A 79 2.80 18.89 17.35
N ALA A 80 1.79 18.08 17.01
CA ALA A 80 1.96 16.98 16.07
C ALA A 80 2.36 17.48 14.68
N ASN A 81 1.77 18.57 14.20
CA ASN A 81 2.15 19.19 12.94
C ASN A 81 3.58 19.70 12.94
N LEU A 82 4.02 20.33 14.03
CA LEU A 82 5.40 20.77 14.16
C LEU A 82 6.39 19.59 14.13
N ARG A 83 6.06 18.46 14.78
CA ARG A 83 6.83 17.21 14.69
C ARG A 83 6.93 16.72 13.24
N GLU A 84 5.81 16.65 12.52
CA GLU A 84 5.81 16.20 11.12
C GLU A 84 6.52 17.19 10.18
N MET A 85 6.42 18.49 10.42
CA MET A 85 7.17 19.52 9.70
C MET A 85 8.67 19.35 9.89
N ARG A 86 9.11 19.10 11.14
CA ARG A 86 10.52 18.83 11.44
C ARG A 86 11.00 17.59 10.71
N ARG A 87 10.23 16.48 10.75
CA ARG A 87 10.55 15.25 10.03
C ARG A 87 10.71 15.49 8.52
N ALA A 88 9.70 16.10 7.90
CA ALA A 88 9.72 16.42 6.47
C ALA A 88 10.90 17.33 6.07
N PHE A 89 11.23 18.33 6.91
CA PHE A 89 12.40 19.18 6.70
C PHE A 89 13.70 18.37 6.79
N THR A 90 13.85 17.55 7.83
CA THR A 90 15.05 16.75 8.06
C THR A 90 15.28 15.79 6.89
N GLU A 91 14.27 15.02 6.51
CA GLU A 91 14.36 14.08 5.38
C GLU A 91 14.68 14.76 4.07
N ALA A 92 14.00 15.88 3.76
CA ALA A 92 14.30 16.64 2.57
C ALA A 92 15.75 17.15 2.62
N SER A 93 16.21 17.68 3.76
CA SER A 93 17.56 18.24 3.87
C SER A 93 18.69 17.19 3.92
N ALA A 94 18.38 15.93 4.25
CA ALA A 94 19.38 14.90 4.56
C ALA A 94 20.19 14.44 3.34
N VAL A 95 19.55 14.39 2.16
CA VAL A 95 20.19 13.88 0.94
C VAL A 95 20.76 15.04 0.12
N PRO A 96 22.06 15.02 -0.22
CA PRO A 96 22.68 16.00 -1.12
C PRO A 96 21.97 16.07 -2.49
N ALA A 97 22.02 17.26 -3.11
CA ALA A 97 21.31 17.52 -4.36
C ALA A 97 21.86 16.68 -5.54
N ASP A 98 23.17 16.50 -5.60
CA ASP A 98 23.86 15.67 -6.59
C ASP A 98 23.50 14.18 -6.46
N LEU A 99 23.42 13.66 -5.23
CA LEU A 99 22.96 12.30 -4.96
C LEU A 99 21.48 12.12 -5.34
N THR A 100 20.64 13.08 -4.99
CA THR A 100 19.21 13.08 -5.36
C THR A 100 19.04 13.02 -6.89
N GLU A 101 19.79 13.86 -7.61
CA GLU A 101 19.76 13.89 -9.07
C GLU A 101 20.30 12.57 -9.68
N ALA A 102 21.41 12.06 -9.16
CA ALA A 102 21.98 10.80 -9.61
C ALA A 102 21.02 9.63 -9.41
N SER A 103 20.34 9.57 -8.26
CA SER A 103 19.33 8.56 -7.93
C SER A 103 18.12 8.63 -8.87
N ALA A 104 17.58 9.83 -9.11
CA ALA A 104 16.47 10.02 -10.04
C ALA A 104 16.82 9.59 -11.48
N ARG A 105 18.02 9.93 -11.97
CA ARG A 105 18.50 9.50 -13.29
C ARG A 105 18.71 7.99 -13.36
N ALA A 106 19.21 7.37 -12.30
CA ALA A 106 19.47 5.93 -12.26
C ALA A 106 18.17 5.11 -12.23
N THR A 107 17.21 5.49 -11.39
CA THR A 107 15.91 4.82 -11.25
C THR A 107 15.09 4.91 -12.53
N SER A 108 15.00 6.09 -13.15
CA SER A 108 14.33 6.27 -14.45
C SER A 108 14.90 5.35 -15.53
N LYS A 109 16.23 5.30 -15.68
CA LYS A 109 16.91 4.40 -16.63
C LYS A 109 16.72 2.92 -16.28
N ALA A 110 16.72 2.59 -14.99
CA ALA A 110 16.54 1.23 -14.51
C ALA A 110 15.11 0.73 -14.76
N GLN A 111 14.08 1.55 -14.54
CA GLN A 111 12.69 1.19 -14.83
C GLN A 111 12.46 0.91 -16.31
N GLN A 112 13.00 1.75 -17.21
CA GLN A 112 12.93 1.50 -18.66
C GLN A 112 13.63 0.19 -19.05
N ALA A 113 14.84 -0.05 -18.51
CA ALA A 113 15.57 -1.29 -18.75
C ALA A 113 14.83 -2.52 -18.17
N TRP A 114 14.22 -2.39 -17.00
CA TRP A 114 13.44 -3.43 -16.34
C TRP A 114 12.23 -3.86 -17.17
N GLN A 115 11.50 -2.92 -17.80
CA GLN A 115 10.36 -3.26 -18.65
C GLN A 115 10.78 -4.18 -19.80
N GLU A 116 11.88 -3.88 -20.47
CA GLU A 116 12.40 -4.70 -21.58
C GLU A 116 13.00 -6.01 -21.08
N ALA A 117 13.78 -5.98 -20.00
CA ALA A 117 14.38 -7.17 -19.38
C ALA A 117 13.32 -8.17 -18.90
N ARG A 118 12.26 -7.69 -18.23
CA ARG A 118 11.15 -8.54 -17.80
C ARG A 118 10.42 -9.16 -18.99
N LYS A 119 10.17 -8.39 -20.05
CA LYS A 119 9.53 -8.88 -21.27
C LYS A 119 10.36 -9.96 -21.97
N ASN A 120 11.69 -9.81 -21.97
CA ASN A 120 12.60 -10.71 -22.67
C ASN A 120 13.20 -11.81 -21.78
N ASN A 121 12.85 -11.85 -20.50
CA ASN A 121 13.46 -12.73 -19.51
C ASN A 121 15.01 -12.61 -19.49
N ASP A 122 15.51 -11.38 -19.38
CA ASP A 122 16.94 -11.08 -19.48
C ASP A 122 17.42 -10.28 -18.26
N PHE A 123 17.56 -10.96 -17.12
CA PHE A 123 18.09 -10.32 -15.91
C PHE A 123 19.52 -9.80 -16.11
N ALA A 124 20.33 -10.49 -16.92
CA ALA A 124 21.73 -10.12 -17.13
C ALA A 124 21.90 -8.71 -17.72
N SER A 125 21.02 -8.27 -18.64
CA SER A 125 21.06 -6.90 -19.14
C SER A 125 20.55 -5.86 -18.13
N PHE A 126 19.70 -6.26 -17.20
CA PHE A 126 19.18 -5.40 -16.14
C PHE A 126 20.11 -5.25 -14.94
N ALA A 127 20.85 -6.31 -14.57
CA ALA A 127 21.68 -6.37 -13.37
C ALA A 127 22.62 -5.15 -13.19
N PRO A 128 23.34 -4.64 -14.22
CA PRO A 128 24.18 -3.45 -14.05
C PRO A 128 23.39 -2.18 -13.70
N LYS A 129 22.14 -2.06 -14.17
CA LYS A 129 21.27 -0.92 -13.84
C LYS A 129 20.77 -1.02 -12.41
N LEU A 130 20.34 -2.22 -12.00
CA LEU A 130 19.93 -2.50 -10.64
C LEU A 130 21.08 -2.27 -9.64
N ALA A 131 22.30 -2.74 -9.94
CA ALA A 131 23.48 -2.50 -9.11
C ALA A 131 23.81 -1.00 -8.94
N LYS A 132 23.60 -0.19 -9.99
CA LYS A 132 23.76 1.26 -9.89
C LYS A 132 22.69 1.89 -9.00
N VAL A 133 21.43 1.45 -9.11
CA VAL A 133 20.35 1.90 -8.21
C VAL A 133 20.65 1.52 -6.77
N LEU A 134 20.98 0.25 -6.50
CA LEU A 134 21.32 -0.23 -5.15
C LEU A 134 22.46 0.58 -4.52
N THR A 135 23.53 0.85 -5.26
CA THR A 135 24.64 1.69 -4.78
C THR A 135 24.14 3.07 -4.33
N LEU A 136 23.34 3.75 -5.17
CA LEU A 136 22.83 5.09 -4.85
C LEU A 136 21.80 5.06 -3.70
N GLN A 137 21.05 3.98 -3.56
CA GLN A 137 20.09 3.80 -2.46
C GLN A 137 20.79 3.50 -1.14
N ARG A 138 21.91 2.76 -1.14
CA ARG A 138 22.78 2.63 0.04
C ARG A 138 23.37 3.98 0.47
N GLU A 139 23.85 4.79 -0.48
CA GLU A 139 24.34 6.15 -0.21
C GLU A 139 23.22 7.05 0.34
N THR A 140 22.01 6.95 -0.22
CA THR A 140 20.81 7.69 0.24
C THR A 140 20.44 7.27 1.66
N GLY A 141 20.40 5.97 1.93
CA GLY A 141 20.14 5.42 3.27
C GLY A 141 21.19 5.86 4.28
N ALA A 142 22.47 5.88 3.91
CA ALA A 142 23.54 6.37 4.79
C ALA A 142 23.41 7.88 5.10
N ALA A 143 23.08 8.70 4.10
CA ALA A 143 22.87 10.14 4.28
C ALA A 143 21.66 10.44 5.18
N LYS A 144 20.53 9.76 4.95
CA LYS A 144 19.35 9.84 5.81
C LYS A 144 19.63 9.31 7.21
N GLY A 145 20.28 8.16 7.32
CA GLY A 145 20.64 7.53 8.59
C GLY A 145 21.53 8.42 9.45
N ALA A 146 22.51 9.11 8.85
CA ALA A 146 23.33 10.08 9.56
C ALA A 146 22.53 11.28 10.10
N ALA A 147 21.50 11.74 9.37
CA ALA A 147 20.64 12.85 9.79
C ALA A 147 19.61 12.45 10.86
N LEU A 148 19.12 11.20 10.81
CA LEU A 148 18.06 10.68 11.68
C LEU A 148 18.58 9.86 12.87
N GLY A 149 19.86 9.51 12.89
CA GLY A 149 20.42 8.61 13.90
C GLY A 149 20.02 7.14 13.70
N LEU A 150 19.80 6.73 12.45
CA LEU A 150 19.32 5.40 12.06
C LEU A 150 20.40 4.62 11.29
N SER A 151 20.27 3.29 11.25
CA SER A 151 21.05 2.49 10.30
C SER A 151 20.64 2.84 8.85
N PRO A 152 21.48 2.56 7.83
CA PRO A 152 21.13 2.87 6.46
C PRO A 152 19.83 2.21 5.98
N TYR A 153 19.55 0.97 6.40
CA TYR A 153 18.32 0.27 6.02
C TYR A 153 17.10 0.80 6.79
N ASP A 154 17.24 1.05 8.11
CA ASP A 154 16.18 1.68 8.90
C ASP A 154 15.78 3.05 8.33
N ALA A 155 16.74 3.84 7.85
CA ALA A 155 16.45 5.13 7.24
C ALA A 155 15.73 5.04 5.88
N LEU A 156 15.84 3.90 5.17
CA LEU A 156 15.07 3.62 3.96
C LEU A 156 13.65 3.16 4.31
N LEU A 157 13.50 2.31 5.34
CA LEU A 157 12.21 1.88 5.91
C LEU A 157 11.40 3.08 6.43
N ASP A 158 12.03 3.94 7.22
CA ASP A 158 11.43 5.12 7.86
C ASP A 158 10.80 6.09 6.83
N GLY A 159 11.36 6.14 5.62
CA GLY A 159 10.82 6.94 4.52
C GLY A 159 9.45 6.49 4.02
N PHE A 160 9.03 5.26 4.30
CA PHE A 160 7.71 4.72 3.97
C PHE A 160 6.83 4.52 5.21
N ASP A 161 7.45 4.20 6.33
CA ASP A 161 6.78 3.88 7.58
C ASP A 161 7.54 4.50 8.76
N PRO A 162 7.24 5.76 9.13
CA PRO A 162 8.02 6.49 10.13
C PRO A 162 8.08 5.77 11.48
N GLY A 163 9.28 5.65 12.04
CA GLY A 163 9.54 4.97 13.32
C GLY A 163 9.63 3.44 13.23
N LEU A 164 9.53 2.87 12.03
CA LEU A 164 9.78 1.46 11.77
C LEU A 164 11.29 1.19 11.74
N THR A 165 11.70 0.04 12.28
CA THR A 165 13.08 -0.44 12.21
C THR A 165 13.11 -1.93 11.84
N GLU A 166 14.24 -2.39 11.33
CA GLU A 166 14.49 -3.79 11.03
C GLU A 166 14.26 -4.67 12.27
N ALA A 167 14.71 -4.22 13.44
CA ALA A 167 14.52 -4.94 14.69
C ALA A 167 13.03 -5.11 15.05
N LYS A 168 12.22 -4.07 14.85
CA LYS A 168 10.76 -4.17 15.03
C LYS A 168 10.14 -5.11 14.00
N LEU A 169 10.54 -5.02 12.74
CA LEU A 169 10.05 -5.91 11.67
C LEU A 169 10.35 -7.38 11.96
N GLU A 170 11.57 -7.70 12.38
CA GLU A 170 11.93 -9.08 12.74
C GLU A 170 11.10 -9.59 13.92
N ALA A 171 10.89 -8.77 14.95
CA ALA A 171 10.02 -9.14 16.07
C ALA A 171 8.58 -9.38 15.62
N THR A 172 8.00 -8.48 14.82
CA THR A 172 6.63 -8.58 14.30
C THR A 172 6.46 -9.78 13.36
N PHE A 173 7.45 -10.08 12.52
CA PHE A 173 7.35 -11.19 11.56
C PHE A 173 7.74 -12.55 12.16
N ALA A 174 8.40 -12.61 13.32
CA ALA A 174 8.88 -13.86 13.91
C ALA A 174 7.77 -14.92 14.07
N GLY A 175 6.61 -14.54 14.60
CA GLY A 175 5.47 -15.43 14.76
C GLY A 175 4.95 -15.96 13.42
N LEU A 176 4.77 -15.05 12.45
CA LEU A 176 4.28 -15.37 11.11
C LEU A 176 5.25 -16.29 10.36
N ARG A 177 6.54 -15.97 10.33
CA ARG A 177 7.59 -16.79 9.68
C ARG A 177 7.55 -18.25 10.13
N LYS A 178 7.34 -18.47 11.43
CA LYS A 178 7.30 -19.81 12.03
C LYS A 178 6.09 -20.64 11.56
N VAL A 179 4.93 -20.01 11.40
CA VAL A 179 3.66 -20.73 11.15
C VAL A 179 3.25 -20.76 9.68
N LEU A 180 3.70 -19.78 8.89
CA LEU A 180 3.17 -19.52 7.55
C LEU A 180 3.30 -20.70 6.57
N PRO A 181 4.46 -21.39 6.44
CA PRO A 181 4.55 -22.54 5.52
C PRO A 181 3.57 -23.66 5.89
N GLY A 182 3.42 -23.95 7.18
CA GLY A 182 2.47 -24.95 7.68
C GLY A 182 1.01 -24.52 7.43
N LEU A 183 0.69 -23.26 7.72
CA LEU A 183 -0.64 -22.70 7.50
C LEU A 183 -1.06 -22.75 6.02
N ILE A 184 -0.15 -22.42 5.09
CA ILE A 184 -0.40 -22.53 3.64
C ILE A 184 -0.73 -23.97 3.27
N GLN A 185 0.07 -24.93 3.74
CA GLN A 185 -0.15 -26.36 3.49
C GLN A 185 -1.51 -26.81 4.03
N GLU A 186 -1.81 -26.50 5.29
CA GLU A 186 -3.06 -26.85 5.96
C GLU A 186 -4.27 -26.25 5.24
N ALA A 187 -4.21 -24.97 4.83
CA ALA A 187 -5.28 -24.31 4.09
C ALA A 187 -5.54 -24.98 2.73
N CYS A 188 -4.47 -25.31 1.99
CA CYS A 188 -4.57 -26.03 0.73
C CYS A 188 -5.19 -27.43 0.92
N GLU A 189 -4.78 -28.17 1.95
CA GLU A 189 -5.33 -29.47 2.29
C GLU A 189 -6.79 -29.40 2.72
N HIS A 190 -7.15 -28.44 3.58
CA HIS A 190 -8.53 -28.20 4.00
C HIS A 190 -9.42 -27.91 2.78
N GLN A 191 -8.98 -27.03 1.89
CA GLN A 191 -9.68 -26.69 0.65
C GLN A 191 -9.90 -27.93 -0.24
N ARG A 192 -8.89 -28.80 -0.41
CA ARG A 192 -8.97 -30.02 -1.21
C ARG A 192 -9.95 -31.08 -0.69
N ARG A 193 -10.37 -31.01 0.58
CA ARG A 193 -11.39 -31.92 1.14
C ARG A 193 -12.80 -31.65 0.63
N ARG A 194 -13.02 -30.52 -0.07
CA ARG A 194 -14.31 -30.13 -0.64
C ARG A 194 -14.22 -30.11 -2.18
N PRO A 195 -15.30 -30.38 -2.92
CA PRO A 195 -15.31 -30.24 -4.38
C PRO A 195 -14.91 -28.81 -4.79
N ALA A 196 -14.10 -28.62 -5.83
CA ALA A 196 -13.68 -27.29 -6.28
C ALA A 196 -14.89 -26.33 -6.47
N PRO A 197 -14.75 -25.03 -6.17
CA PRO A 197 -15.82 -24.08 -6.47
C PRO A 197 -16.06 -24.02 -7.99
N SER A 198 -17.31 -23.78 -8.36
CA SER A 198 -17.69 -23.58 -9.76
C SER A 198 -17.05 -22.29 -10.28
N PRO A 199 -16.28 -22.32 -11.37
CA PRO A 199 -15.70 -21.11 -11.94
C PRO A 199 -16.79 -20.19 -12.48
N LEU A 200 -16.50 -18.89 -12.54
CA LEU A 200 -17.35 -17.94 -13.26
C LEU A 200 -17.17 -18.15 -14.76
N SER A 201 -18.07 -18.92 -15.37
CA SER A 201 -18.03 -19.18 -16.81
C SER A 201 -18.62 -18.02 -17.59
N GLY A 202 -18.03 -17.66 -18.74
CA GLY A 202 -18.54 -16.63 -19.63
C GLY A 202 -17.55 -15.51 -19.93
N SER A 203 -18.05 -14.50 -20.64
CA SER A 203 -17.34 -13.25 -20.93
C SER A 203 -18.18 -12.09 -20.39
N TYR A 204 -17.56 -11.28 -19.54
CA TYR A 204 -18.19 -10.19 -18.81
C TYR A 204 -17.75 -8.87 -19.44
N ARG A 205 -18.66 -8.24 -20.19
CA ARG A 205 -18.35 -7.01 -20.95
C ARG A 205 -17.76 -5.95 -20.02
N VAL A 206 -16.69 -5.30 -20.44
CA VAL A 206 -16.05 -4.21 -19.67
C VAL A 206 -17.05 -3.11 -19.26
N GLY A 207 -18.00 -2.77 -20.13
CA GLY A 207 -19.03 -1.78 -19.82
C GLY A 207 -19.96 -2.17 -18.66
N ASP A 208 -20.17 -3.47 -18.45
CA ASP A 208 -20.98 -3.98 -17.34
C ASP A 208 -20.15 -4.03 -16.06
N GLN A 209 -18.87 -4.41 -16.15
CA GLN A 209 -17.94 -4.36 -15.03
C GLN A 209 -17.76 -2.92 -14.50
N LYS A 210 -17.70 -1.92 -15.38
CA LYS A 210 -17.68 -0.50 -15.00
C LYS A 210 -18.92 -0.07 -14.21
N ARG A 211 -20.11 -0.59 -14.57
CA ARG A 211 -21.35 -0.31 -13.82
C ARG A 211 -21.30 -0.95 -12.44
N LEU A 212 -20.86 -2.21 -12.35
CA LEU A 212 -20.70 -2.90 -11.07
C LEU A 212 -19.68 -2.18 -10.18
N ALA A 213 -18.52 -1.80 -10.73
CA ALA A 213 -17.49 -1.04 -10.03
C ALA A 213 -18.03 0.25 -9.42
N ARG A 214 -18.84 1.01 -10.16
CA ARG A 214 -19.49 2.22 -9.65
C ARG A 214 -20.47 1.94 -8.51
N GLN A 215 -21.31 0.91 -8.66
CA GLN A 215 -22.22 0.48 -7.58
C GLN A 215 -21.47 0.08 -6.31
N LEU A 216 -20.29 -0.55 -6.44
CA LEU A 216 -19.46 -0.94 -5.31
C LEU A 216 -18.84 0.28 -4.62
N LEU A 217 -18.29 1.23 -5.38
CA LEU A 217 -17.80 2.50 -4.82
C LEU A 217 -18.90 3.29 -4.11
N ASP A 218 -20.09 3.38 -4.72
CA ASP A 218 -21.26 4.01 -4.10
C ASP A 218 -21.62 3.32 -2.77
N ALA A 219 -21.62 1.98 -2.73
CA ALA A 219 -21.94 1.20 -1.54
C ALA A 219 -20.93 1.37 -0.39
N VAL A 220 -19.65 1.48 -0.72
CA VAL A 220 -18.55 1.76 0.22
C VAL A 220 -18.63 3.20 0.76
N GLY A 221 -19.35 4.07 0.05
CA GLY A 221 -19.54 5.46 0.41
C GLY A 221 -18.41 6.38 -0.07
N PHE A 222 -17.82 6.05 -1.21
CA PHE A 222 -16.91 6.91 -1.96
C PHE A 222 -17.64 8.17 -2.44
N ASP A 223 -17.03 9.33 -2.27
CA ASP A 223 -17.60 10.60 -2.69
C ASP A 223 -17.22 10.93 -4.14
N PHE A 224 -18.20 10.84 -5.05
CA PHE A 224 -18.02 11.16 -6.47
C PHE A 224 -18.04 12.67 -6.78
N ASP A 225 -18.45 13.53 -5.85
CA ASP A 225 -18.31 14.98 -6.03
C ASP A 225 -16.85 15.42 -5.79
N HIS A 226 -16.08 14.61 -5.07
CA HIS A 226 -14.66 14.83 -4.74
C HIS A 226 -13.77 13.69 -5.23
N GLY A 227 -14.17 13.02 -6.31
CA GLY A 227 -13.43 11.89 -6.84
C GLY A 227 -13.99 11.29 -8.12
N ARG A 228 -13.25 10.34 -8.69
CA ARG A 228 -13.63 9.67 -9.95
C ARG A 228 -13.03 8.28 -10.09
N LEU A 229 -13.62 7.51 -11.01
CA LEU A 229 -13.18 6.18 -11.42
C LEU A 229 -12.78 6.18 -12.90
N ASP A 230 -11.55 5.77 -13.21
CA ASP A 230 -11.02 5.66 -14.57
C ASP A 230 -10.32 4.30 -14.79
N VAL A 231 -9.64 4.15 -15.94
CA VAL A 231 -8.99 2.90 -16.34
C VAL A 231 -7.49 3.10 -16.44
N SER A 232 -6.72 2.17 -15.89
CA SER A 232 -5.26 2.10 -16.02
C SER A 232 -4.78 0.64 -16.14
N PRO A 233 -3.64 0.34 -16.78
CA PRO A 233 -3.07 -1.01 -16.81
C PRO A 233 -2.77 -1.60 -15.43
N HIS A 234 -2.43 -0.74 -14.46
CA HIS A 234 -2.19 -1.09 -13.07
C HIS A 234 -3.21 -0.34 -12.20
N PRO A 235 -4.00 -1.02 -11.34
CA PRO A 235 -4.86 -0.33 -10.40
C PRO A 235 -4.04 0.53 -9.42
N PHE A 236 -4.57 1.72 -9.09
CA PHE A 236 -4.01 2.60 -8.07
C PHE A 236 -5.03 3.67 -7.65
N SER A 237 -4.75 4.31 -6.52
CA SER A 237 -5.45 5.48 -6.01
C SER A 237 -4.49 6.66 -5.93
N GLY A 238 -4.97 7.85 -6.28
CA GLY A 238 -4.15 9.06 -6.29
C GLY A 238 -4.98 10.32 -6.52
N GLY A 239 -4.39 11.31 -7.19
CA GLY A 239 -5.04 12.59 -7.46
C GLY A 239 -4.52 13.68 -6.52
N ALA A 240 -5.44 14.45 -5.92
CA ALA A 240 -5.11 15.57 -5.04
C ALA A 240 -6.11 15.68 -3.88
N ASN A 241 -5.85 16.60 -2.94
CA ASN A 241 -6.83 16.97 -1.92
C ASN A 241 -8.17 17.37 -2.57
N HIS A 242 -9.29 16.83 -2.05
CA HIS A 242 -10.65 16.97 -2.61
C HIS A 242 -10.86 16.48 -4.06
N ASP A 243 -9.89 15.76 -4.63
CA ASP A 243 -9.98 15.15 -5.95
C ASP A 243 -9.27 13.78 -5.91
N VAL A 244 -9.87 12.86 -5.15
CA VAL A 244 -9.35 11.52 -4.92
C VAL A 244 -9.82 10.61 -6.05
N ARG A 245 -8.86 10.05 -6.80
CA ARG A 245 -9.12 9.31 -8.03
C ARG A 245 -8.73 7.85 -7.85
N VAL A 246 -9.58 6.97 -8.39
CA VAL A 246 -9.36 5.53 -8.44
C VAL A 246 -9.21 5.13 -9.91
N ALA A 247 -8.19 4.34 -10.23
CA ALA A 247 -8.04 3.72 -11.52
C ALA A 247 -7.96 2.21 -11.35
N VAL A 248 -8.65 1.46 -12.23
CA VAL A 248 -8.66 -0.01 -12.20
C VAL A 248 -8.53 -0.59 -13.60
N ARG A 249 -8.25 -1.89 -13.68
CA ARG A 249 -8.29 -2.67 -14.92
C ARG A 249 -9.46 -3.66 -14.91
N TYR A 250 -9.92 -4.04 -16.10
CA TYR A 250 -11.00 -5.01 -16.28
C TYR A 250 -10.51 -6.18 -17.13
N ASP A 251 -10.81 -7.41 -16.70
CA ASP A 251 -10.61 -8.63 -17.49
C ASP A 251 -11.98 -9.23 -17.81
N GLU A 252 -12.31 -9.38 -19.09
CA GLU A 252 -13.60 -9.96 -19.51
C GLU A 252 -13.76 -11.43 -19.10
N ARG A 253 -12.68 -12.12 -18.72
CA ARG A 253 -12.69 -13.52 -18.29
C ARG A 253 -12.62 -13.68 -16.78
N ASP A 254 -12.21 -12.65 -16.05
CA ASP A 254 -12.11 -12.66 -14.60
C ASP A 254 -12.67 -11.36 -14.00
N PRO A 255 -14.00 -11.26 -13.86
CA PRO A 255 -14.62 -10.07 -13.29
C PRO A 255 -14.30 -9.90 -11.79
N LEU A 256 -13.92 -10.96 -11.08
CA LEU A 256 -13.58 -10.86 -9.65
C LEU A 256 -12.26 -10.14 -9.44
N SER A 257 -11.30 -10.25 -10.36
CA SER A 257 -10.08 -9.43 -10.31
C SER A 257 -10.39 -7.93 -10.29
N SER A 258 -11.37 -7.49 -11.11
CA SER A 258 -11.79 -6.08 -11.16
C SER A 258 -12.53 -5.67 -9.88
N VAL A 259 -13.35 -6.56 -9.32
CA VAL A 259 -14.03 -6.33 -8.03
C VAL A 259 -12.98 -6.16 -6.93
N SER A 260 -12.00 -7.07 -6.84
CA SER A 260 -10.92 -6.97 -5.86
C SER A 260 -10.18 -5.64 -5.98
N ALA A 261 -9.78 -5.27 -7.20
CA ALA A 261 -9.10 -4.00 -7.45
C ALA A 261 -9.94 -2.79 -7.04
N VAL A 262 -11.22 -2.75 -7.40
CA VAL A 262 -12.12 -1.64 -7.01
C VAL A 262 -12.24 -1.56 -5.49
N MET A 263 -12.42 -2.69 -4.80
CA MET A 263 -12.56 -2.71 -3.35
C MET A 263 -11.25 -2.30 -2.66
N HIS A 264 -10.10 -2.76 -3.15
CA HIS A 264 -8.78 -2.39 -2.65
C HIS A 264 -8.55 -0.88 -2.76
N GLU A 265 -8.67 -0.34 -3.97
CA GLU A 265 -8.47 1.09 -4.22
C GLU A 265 -9.51 1.96 -3.49
N SER A 266 -10.74 1.46 -3.30
CA SER A 266 -11.73 2.17 -2.50
C SER A 266 -11.31 2.37 -1.04
N GLY A 267 -10.56 1.42 -0.46
CA GLY A 267 -10.05 1.55 0.90
C GLY A 267 -8.98 2.63 1.02
N HIS A 268 -8.04 2.69 0.08
CA HIS A 268 -7.09 3.80 -0.05
C HIS A 268 -7.82 5.13 -0.20
N ALA A 269 -8.77 5.20 -1.13
CA ALA A 269 -9.52 6.42 -1.40
C ALA A 269 -10.37 6.88 -0.21
N LEU A 270 -10.97 5.96 0.55
CA LEU A 270 -11.72 6.29 1.75
C LEU A 270 -10.83 6.90 2.84
N TYR A 271 -9.58 6.44 2.96
CA TYR A 271 -8.64 7.06 3.89
C TYR A 271 -8.35 8.49 3.47
N GLU A 272 -8.02 8.71 2.20
CA GLU A 272 -7.76 10.04 1.64
C GLU A 272 -8.95 11.00 1.81
N GLN A 273 -10.16 10.56 1.48
CA GLN A 273 -11.39 11.35 1.64
C GLN A 273 -11.80 11.53 3.11
N GLY A 274 -11.23 10.74 4.03
CA GLY A 274 -11.51 10.79 5.45
C GLY A 274 -10.50 11.60 6.28
N ARG A 275 -9.48 12.20 5.65
CA ARG A 275 -8.45 13.00 6.31
C ARG A 275 -9.04 14.29 6.93
N PRO A 276 -8.43 14.84 7.99
CA PRO A 276 -8.97 16.00 8.70
C PRO A 276 -8.88 17.27 7.84
N GLU A 277 -10.04 17.80 7.46
CA GLU A 277 -10.23 18.95 6.56
C GLU A 277 -9.33 20.15 6.87
N GLU A 278 -9.27 20.56 8.14
CA GLU A 278 -8.49 21.73 8.60
C GLU A 278 -6.98 21.58 8.38
N TRP A 279 -6.50 20.34 8.19
CA TRP A 279 -5.09 19.99 8.14
C TRP A 279 -4.65 19.43 6.78
N LEU A 280 -5.50 19.38 5.75
CA LEU A 280 -5.20 18.73 4.46
C LEU A 280 -3.90 19.22 3.79
N TYR A 281 -3.58 20.50 3.95
CA TYR A 281 -2.38 21.13 3.41
C TYR A 281 -1.20 21.17 4.42
N GLN A 282 -1.31 20.46 5.53
CA GLN A 282 -0.30 20.38 6.56
C GLN A 282 0.22 18.93 6.68
N PRO A 283 1.49 18.72 7.02
CA PRO A 283 2.05 17.38 7.19
C PRO A 283 1.26 16.49 8.15
N VAL A 284 0.70 17.03 9.24
CA VAL A 284 -0.13 16.24 10.17
C VAL A 284 -1.42 15.70 9.55
N GLY A 285 -1.91 16.35 8.49
CA GLY A 285 -3.10 15.92 7.78
C GLY A 285 -2.82 14.87 6.72
N ALA A 286 -1.57 14.45 6.49
CA ALA A 286 -1.22 13.38 5.57
C ALA A 286 -1.49 11.98 6.17
N PRO A 287 -1.66 10.93 5.35
CA PRO A 287 -1.68 9.55 5.82
C PRO A 287 -0.44 9.22 6.67
N ARG A 288 -0.61 8.47 7.76
CA ARG A 288 0.46 8.23 8.76
C ARG A 288 1.67 7.51 8.19
N ALA A 289 1.43 6.39 7.54
CA ALA A 289 2.43 5.44 7.10
C ALA A 289 1.87 4.56 5.99
N MET A 290 2.73 3.98 5.17
CA MET A 290 2.29 3.06 4.11
C MET A 290 1.63 1.80 4.66
N SER A 291 2.07 1.24 5.79
CA SER A 291 1.35 0.12 6.42
C SER A 291 -0.06 0.50 6.84
N ILE A 292 -0.26 1.69 7.41
CA ILE A 292 -1.60 2.17 7.79
C ILE A 292 -2.43 2.42 6.54
N HIS A 293 -1.85 2.99 5.49
CA HIS A 293 -2.56 3.24 4.23
C HIS A 293 -3.03 1.94 3.56
N GLU A 294 -2.11 0.99 3.42
CA GLU A 294 -2.38 -0.36 2.91
C GLU A 294 -3.41 -1.10 3.78
N SER A 295 -3.37 -0.89 5.10
CA SER A 295 -4.35 -1.51 5.99
C SER A 295 -5.77 -1.07 5.67
N GLN A 296 -5.98 0.15 5.14
CA GLN A 296 -7.31 0.61 4.75
C GLN A 296 -7.79 -0.08 3.48
N ALA A 297 -6.90 -0.27 2.50
CA ALA A 297 -7.19 -1.03 1.29
C ALA A 297 -7.52 -2.49 1.62
N LEU A 298 -6.65 -3.17 2.36
CA LEU A 298 -6.84 -4.57 2.74
C LEU A 298 -7.98 -4.78 3.74
N LEU A 299 -8.33 -3.78 4.56
CA LEU A 299 -9.50 -3.85 5.41
C LEU A 299 -10.78 -3.92 4.58
N ILE A 300 -10.89 -3.10 3.53
CA ILE A 300 -12.05 -3.15 2.64
C ILE A 300 -12.00 -4.41 1.77
N GLU A 301 -10.90 -4.66 1.05
CA GLU A 301 -10.77 -5.79 0.13
C GLU A 301 -10.80 -7.14 0.86
N MET A 302 -9.92 -7.35 1.82
CA MET A 302 -9.73 -8.66 2.44
C MET A 302 -10.70 -8.86 3.60
N GLN A 303 -10.84 -7.90 4.51
CA GLN A 303 -11.63 -8.11 5.73
C GLN A 303 -13.14 -7.97 5.46
N ALA A 304 -13.54 -6.87 4.83
CA ALA A 304 -14.95 -6.57 4.57
C ALA A 304 -15.53 -7.31 3.37
N CYS A 305 -14.76 -7.58 2.31
CA CYS A 305 -15.29 -8.19 1.09
C CYS A 305 -15.11 -9.70 0.96
N ARG A 306 -14.09 -10.32 1.57
CA ARG A 306 -13.89 -11.78 1.51
C ARG A 306 -14.60 -12.53 2.64
N ASN A 307 -15.84 -12.14 2.95
CA ASN A 307 -16.70 -12.84 3.90
C ASN A 307 -18.09 -13.17 3.30
N ARG A 308 -18.81 -14.08 3.96
CA ARG A 308 -20.12 -14.56 3.50
C ARG A 308 -21.20 -13.48 3.44
N ALA A 309 -21.14 -12.48 4.34
CA ALA A 309 -22.10 -11.38 4.32
C ALA A 309 -21.94 -10.62 3.01
N PHE A 310 -20.73 -10.15 2.67
CA PHE A 310 -20.49 -9.47 1.41
C PHE A 310 -20.77 -10.34 0.18
N ALA A 311 -20.44 -11.63 0.20
CA ALA A 311 -20.80 -12.56 -0.89
C ALA A 311 -22.32 -12.61 -1.14
N SER A 312 -23.15 -12.47 -0.09
CA SER A 312 -24.61 -12.39 -0.20
C SER A 312 -25.09 -11.09 -0.87
N TYR A 313 -24.33 -10.01 -0.74
CA TYR A 313 -24.58 -8.73 -1.39
C TYR A 313 -24.10 -8.72 -2.86
N LEU A 314 -22.86 -9.15 -3.09
CA LEU A 314 -22.21 -9.10 -4.40
C LEU A 314 -22.92 -9.99 -5.43
N GLY A 315 -23.27 -11.23 -5.06
CA GLY A 315 -23.84 -12.22 -5.98
C GLY A 315 -25.05 -11.70 -6.76
N PRO A 316 -26.15 -11.29 -6.09
CA PRO A 316 -27.34 -10.75 -6.75
C PRO A 316 -27.05 -9.51 -7.61
N ARG A 317 -26.18 -8.60 -7.15
CA ARG A 317 -25.84 -7.36 -7.87
C ARG A 317 -25.06 -7.64 -9.15
N ALA A 318 -24.09 -8.55 -9.08
CA ALA A 318 -23.35 -9.00 -10.24
C ALA A 318 -24.24 -9.76 -11.24
N SER A 319 -25.08 -10.69 -10.76
CA SER A 319 -26.05 -11.41 -11.59
C SER A 319 -26.96 -10.47 -12.36
N GLU A 320 -27.53 -9.46 -11.69
CA GLU A 320 -28.36 -8.43 -12.31
C GLU A 320 -27.57 -7.60 -13.33
N THR A 321 -26.38 -7.12 -12.95
CA THR A 321 -25.57 -6.22 -13.78
C THR A 321 -25.07 -6.88 -15.06
N PHE A 322 -24.70 -8.16 -14.98
CA PHE A 322 -24.22 -8.96 -16.10
C PHE A 322 -25.34 -9.69 -16.86
N GLY A 323 -26.56 -9.70 -16.33
CA GLY A 323 -27.68 -10.44 -16.92
C GLY A 323 -27.47 -11.96 -16.90
N VAL A 324 -26.86 -12.49 -15.85
CA VAL A 324 -26.53 -13.92 -15.69
C VAL A 324 -27.30 -14.55 -14.55
N ASP A 325 -27.91 -15.72 -14.80
CA ASP A 325 -28.52 -16.57 -13.78
C ASP A 325 -27.72 -17.88 -13.68
N ASP A 326 -26.51 -17.77 -13.14
CA ASP A 326 -25.56 -18.87 -12.96
C ASP A 326 -25.39 -19.17 -11.46
N PRO A 327 -25.56 -20.44 -11.01
CA PRO A 327 -25.26 -20.87 -9.65
C PRO A 327 -23.87 -20.45 -9.12
N ALA A 328 -22.90 -20.20 -10.00
CA ALA A 328 -21.57 -19.75 -9.63
C ALA A 328 -21.59 -18.39 -8.89
N TRP A 329 -22.63 -17.57 -9.07
CA TRP A 329 -22.80 -16.28 -8.39
C TRP A 329 -23.52 -16.38 -7.03
N LYS A 330 -23.92 -17.58 -6.58
CA LYS A 330 -24.54 -17.74 -5.26
C LYS A 330 -23.50 -17.60 -4.15
N GLU A 331 -23.93 -17.06 -3.00
CA GLU A 331 -23.10 -16.75 -1.82
C GLU A 331 -22.07 -17.84 -1.50
N ALA A 332 -22.52 -19.09 -1.34
CA ALA A 332 -21.66 -20.19 -0.93
C ALA A 332 -20.55 -20.51 -1.95
N ASN A 333 -20.79 -20.33 -3.25
CA ASN A 333 -19.76 -20.52 -4.28
C ASN A 333 -18.85 -19.30 -4.37
N LEU A 334 -19.44 -18.11 -4.38
CA LEU A 334 -18.72 -16.84 -4.52
C LEU A 334 -17.73 -16.62 -3.37
N HIS A 335 -18.15 -16.90 -2.13
CA HIS A 335 -17.25 -16.87 -0.97
C HIS A 335 -16.03 -17.77 -1.19
N ARG A 336 -16.24 -18.99 -1.69
CA ARG A 336 -15.16 -19.95 -1.93
C ARG A 336 -14.23 -19.56 -3.07
N LEU A 337 -14.73 -18.84 -4.07
CA LEU A 337 -13.88 -18.26 -5.12
C LEU A 337 -13.01 -17.14 -4.56
N MET A 338 -13.60 -16.23 -3.77
CA MET A 338 -12.88 -15.09 -3.16
C MET A 338 -11.87 -15.50 -2.08
N THR A 339 -12.10 -16.63 -1.41
CA THR A 339 -11.19 -17.19 -0.38
C THR A 339 -10.43 -18.41 -0.89
N ARG A 340 -10.17 -18.51 -2.20
CA ARG A 340 -9.37 -19.62 -2.75
C ARG A 340 -7.90 -19.42 -2.38
N VAL A 341 -7.25 -20.49 -1.91
CA VAL A 341 -5.81 -20.51 -1.63
C VAL A 341 -5.10 -21.32 -2.71
N GLU A 342 -4.09 -20.72 -3.33
CA GLU A 342 -3.24 -21.36 -4.33
C GLU A 342 -1.86 -20.69 -4.35
N PRO A 343 -0.79 -21.38 -3.91
CA PRO A 343 0.57 -20.89 -4.10
C PRO A 343 0.85 -20.59 -5.57
N GLY A 344 1.19 -19.33 -5.84
CA GLY A 344 1.52 -18.82 -7.17
C GLY A 344 2.88 -18.12 -7.20
N LEU A 345 3.41 -17.85 -8.39
CA LEU A 345 4.70 -17.18 -8.56
C LEU A 345 4.60 -15.64 -8.45
N ILE A 346 3.43 -15.09 -8.74
CA ILE A 346 3.22 -13.64 -8.93
C ILE A 346 2.58 -13.04 -7.69
N ARG A 347 3.33 -12.17 -6.99
CA ARG A 347 2.89 -11.53 -5.75
C ARG A 347 1.57 -10.78 -5.89
N VAL A 348 1.39 -10.01 -6.96
CA VAL A 348 0.18 -9.18 -7.16
C VAL A 348 -1.09 -10.01 -7.43
N ASP A 349 -0.93 -11.30 -7.73
CA ASP A 349 -2.04 -12.24 -7.95
C ASP A 349 -2.19 -13.23 -6.77
N ALA A 350 -1.35 -13.11 -5.73
CA ALA A 350 -1.34 -14.05 -4.60
C ALA A 350 -2.58 -13.87 -3.71
N ASP A 351 -3.05 -14.97 -3.14
CA ASP A 351 -4.16 -14.97 -2.18
C ASP A 351 -3.73 -14.48 -0.78
N GLU A 352 -4.70 -14.18 0.08
CA GLU A 352 -4.45 -13.62 1.42
C GLU A 352 -3.49 -14.46 2.29
N VAL A 353 -3.48 -15.79 2.11
CA VAL A 353 -2.64 -16.70 2.91
C VAL A 353 -1.23 -16.78 2.35
N THR A 354 -1.08 -16.77 1.02
CA THR A 354 0.23 -16.92 0.36
C THR A 354 0.96 -15.60 0.16
N TYR A 355 0.24 -14.48 0.10
CA TYR A 355 0.79 -13.14 -0.12
C TYR A 355 1.92 -12.75 0.86
N PRO A 356 1.82 -12.98 2.19
CA PRO A 356 2.89 -12.61 3.12
C PRO A 356 4.22 -13.31 2.85
N ALA A 357 4.21 -14.53 2.28
CA ALA A 357 5.44 -15.25 1.93
C ALA A 357 6.24 -14.51 0.85
N HIS A 358 5.56 -13.91 -0.13
CA HIS A 358 6.22 -13.10 -1.16
C HIS A 358 6.89 -11.85 -0.57
N ILE A 359 6.27 -11.25 0.46
CA ILE A 359 6.81 -10.07 1.15
C ILE A 359 8.00 -10.43 2.01
N LEU A 360 7.90 -11.51 2.81
CA LEU A 360 9.01 -11.99 3.65
C LEU A 360 10.25 -12.31 2.81
N LEU A 361 10.07 -12.98 1.65
CA LEU A 361 11.15 -13.21 0.70
C LEU A 361 11.82 -11.90 0.26
N ARG A 362 11.04 -10.91 -0.17
CA ARG A 362 11.61 -9.64 -0.66
C ARG A 362 12.30 -8.86 0.45
N PHE A 363 11.74 -8.87 1.65
CA PHE A 363 12.36 -8.26 2.82
C PHE A 363 13.73 -8.89 3.12
N ASP A 364 13.83 -10.22 3.11
CA ASP A 364 15.10 -10.91 3.35
C ASP A 364 16.15 -10.59 2.28
N LEU A 365 15.75 -10.60 1.00
CA LEU A 365 16.62 -10.26 -0.13
C LEU A 365 17.05 -8.79 -0.10
N GLU A 366 16.12 -7.86 0.19
CA GLU A 366 16.43 -6.43 0.32
C GLU A 366 17.46 -6.17 1.39
N ARG A 367 17.26 -6.75 2.58
CA ARG A 367 18.21 -6.58 3.69
C ARG A 367 19.59 -7.10 3.30
N ALA A 368 19.68 -8.31 2.75
CA ALA A 368 20.96 -8.89 2.33
C ALA A 368 21.63 -8.03 1.25
N MET A 369 20.86 -7.54 0.28
CA MET A 369 21.38 -6.62 -0.73
C MET A 369 21.80 -5.28 -0.14
N VAL A 370 21.07 -4.68 0.80
CA VAL A 370 21.46 -3.39 1.38
C VAL A 370 22.70 -3.54 2.26
N ALA A 371 22.78 -4.60 3.07
CA ALA A 371 23.92 -4.92 3.93
C ALA A 371 25.20 -5.28 3.15
N GLY A 372 25.06 -5.78 1.92
CA GLY A 372 26.20 -6.24 1.10
C GLY A 372 26.47 -7.73 1.18
N ASP A 373 25.58 -8.48 1.82
CA ASP A 373 25.65 -9.94 1.96
C ASP A 373 25.14 -10.69 0.71
N LEU A 374 24.38 -9.99 -0.16
CA LEU A 374 23.90 -10.51 -1.45
C LEU A 374 24.33 -9.60 -2.60
N ALA A 375 25.07 -10.15 -3.57
CA ALA A 375 25.39 -9.47 -4.82
C ALA A 375 24.17 -9.46 -5.76
N VAL A 376 24.06 -8.44 -6.61
CA VAL A 376 22.91 -8.30 -7.53
C VAL A 376 22.88 -9.44 -8.55
N GLU A 377 24.05 -9.93 -8.96
CA GLU A 377 24.21 -11.01 -9.91
C GLU A 377 23.65 -12.35 -9.38
N ASP A 378 23.66 -12.52 -8.05
CA ASP A 378 23.19 -13.74 -7.37
C ASP A 378 21.69 -13.67 -7.02
N LEU A 379 21.04 -12.53 -7.25
CA LEU A 379 19.63 -12.29 -6.92
C LEU A 379 18.67 -13.31 -7.55
N PRO A 380 18.80 -13.74 -8.82
CA PRO A 380 17.93 -14.77 -9.39
C PRO A 380 17.96 -16.07 -8.57
N GLY A 381 19.16 -16.58 -8.26
CA GLY A 381 19.32 -17.82 -7.50
C GLY A 381 18.76 -17.71 -6.09
N ALA A 382 19.05 -16.62 -5.39
CA ALA A 382 18.53 -16.37 -4.05
C ALA A 382 16.99 -16.23 -4.03
N PHE A 383 16.41 -15.61 -5.06
CA PHE A 383 14.96 -15.51 -5.21
C PHE A 383 14.31 -16.88 -5.42
N ASP A 384 14.90 -17.72 -6.28
CA ASP A 384 14.40 -19.06 -6.56
C ASP A 384 14.44 -19.98 -5.34
N GLU A 385 15.55 -19.93 -4.59
CA GLU A 385 15.68 -20.64 -3.30
C GLU A 385 14.61 -20.19 -2.30
N GLY A 386 14.39 -18.89 -2.20
CA GLY A 386 13.36 -18.32 -1.34
C GLY A 386 11.93 -18.70 -1.75
N MET A 387 11.62 -18.72 -3.05
CA MET A 387 10.31 -19.17 -3.55
C MET A 387 10.06 -20.64 -3.24
N ARG A 388 11.07 -21.51 -3.39
CA ARG A 388 10.99 -22.91 -2.95
C ARG A 388 10.78 -23.02 -1.44
N HIS A 389 11.53 -22.25 -0.65
CA HIS A 389 11.45 -22.31 0.81
C HIS A 389 10.06 -21.90 1.32
N TRP A 390 9.54 -20.75 0.84
CA TRP A 390 8.31 -20.18 1.36
C TRP A 390 7.03 -20.78 0.76
N LEU A 391 7.06 -21.13 -0.53
CA LEU A 391 5.86 -21.53 -1.27
C LEU A 391 5.96 -22.91 -1.92
N GLY A 392 7.13 -23.57 -1.86
CA GLY A 392 7.34 -24.86 -2.50
C GLY A 392 7.30 -24.80 -4.04
N LEU A 393 7.59 -23.63 -4.62
CA LEU A 393 7.50 -23.39 -6.06
C LEU A 393 8.87 -23.27 -6.71
N ASP A 394 9.05 -23.94 -7.84
CA ASP A 394 10.16 -23.70 -8.73
C ASP A 394 9.87 -22.51 -9.64
N VAL A 395 10.80 -21.56 -9.69
CA VAL A 395 10.73 -20.40 -10.58
C VAL A 395 11.27 -20.81 -11.95
N PRO A 396 10.48 -20.72 -13.03
CA PRO A 396 10.88 -21.19 -14.35
C PRO A 396 11.71 -20.16 -15.13
N ASP A 397 11.62 -18.88 -14.77
CA ASP A 397 12.29 -17.76 -15.42
C ASP A 397 12.31 -16.50 -14.54
N ASP A 398 13.24 -15.59 -14.80
CA ASP A 398 13.41 -14.35 -14.05
C ASP A 398 12.20 -13.41 -14.19
N ALA A 399 11.52 -13.43 -15.34
CA ALA A 399 10.32 -12.64 -15.61
C ALA A 399 9.18 -12.93 -14.61
N ARG A 400 9.04 -14.19 -14.19
CA ARG A 400 8.13 -14.65 -13.12
C ARG A 400 8.83 -14.80 -11.76
N GLY A 401 10.14 -14.62 -11.72
CA GLY A 401 11.01 -14.59 -10.55
C GLY A 401 11.33 -13.16 -10.10
N CYS A 402 12.63 -12.86 -9.98
CA CYS A 402 13.13 -11.59 -9.44
C CYS A 402 12.78 -10.33 -10.26
N LEU A 403 12.41 -10.46 -11.54
CA LEU A 403 11.99 -9.33 -12.38
C LEU A 403 10.49 -9.02 -12.27
N GLN A 404 9.71 -9.77 -11.51
CA GLN A 404 8.24 -9.63 -11.51
C GLN A 404 7.75 -8.27 -11.00
N ASP A 405 8.53 -7.59 -10.16
CA ASP A 405 8.18 -6.34 -9.49
C ASP A 405 9.10 -5.18 -9.88
N VAL A 406 8.51 -3.99 -10.07
CA VAL A 406 9.24 -2.76 -10.49
C VAL A 406 10.00 -2.07 -9.35
N HIS A 407 9.67 -2.38 -8.09
CA HIS A 407 10.06 -1.61 -6.90
C HIS A 407 11.56 -1.31 -6.81
N TRP A 408 12.41 -2.32 -6.93
CA TRP A 408 13.87 -2.13 -6.86
C TRP A 408 14.42 -1.29 -8.02
N ALA A 409 13.86 -1.43 -9.22
CA ALA A 409 14.21 -0.59 -10.37
C ALA A 409 13.81 0.88 -10.11
N GLY A 410 12.65 1.09 -9.49
CA GLY A 410 12.12 2.40 -9.10
C GLY A 410 12.80 3.03 -7.88
N GLY A 411 13.67 2.30 -7.18
CA GLY A 411 14.34 2.80 -5.98
C GLY A 411 13.50 2.71 -4.69
N SER A 412 12.42 1.92 -4.68
CA SER A 412 11.60 1.70 -3.48
C SER A 412 12.16 0.56 -2.62
N TRP A 413 13.21 0.85 -1.85
CA TRP A 413 13.89 -0.11 -0.95
C TRP A 413 13.40 0.09 0.48
N GLY A 414 12.99 -0.98 1.17
CA GLY A 414 12.30 -0.88 2.46
C GLY A 414 10.78 -0.69 2.34
N TYR A 415 10.24 -0.78 1.11
CA TYR A 415 8.82 -0.59 0.87
C TYR A 415 8.00 -1.87 1.08
N PHE A 416 8.49 -3.02 0.62
CA PHE A 416 7.73 -4.27 0.65
C PHE A 416 7.18 -4.67 2.03
N PRO A 417 7.92 -4.52 3.15
CA PRO A 417 7.42 -4.93 4.47
C PRO A 417 6.10 -4.26 4.86
N THR A 418 5.86 -3.04 4.36
CA THR A 418 4.65 -2.25 4.65
C THR A 418 3.38 -2.99 4.23
N TYR A 419 3.44 -3.83 3.19
CA TYR A 419 2.29 -4.59 2.71
C TYR A 419 1.79 -5.63 3.72
N THR A 420 2.70 -6.42 4.31
CA THR A 420 2.30 -7.42 5.30
C THR A 420 1.94 -6.78 6.64
N LEU A 421 2.62 -5.68 7.01
CA LEU A 421 2.20 -4.87 8.15
C LEU A 421 0.77 -4.32 7.95
N GLY A 422 0.45 -3.85 6.75
CA GLY A 422 -0.89 -3.41 6.38
C GLY A 422 -1.93 -4.52 6.50
N ALA A 423 -1.61 -5.75 6.07
CA ALA A 423 -2.50 -6.90 6.24
C ALA A 423 -2.78 -7.21 7.73
N MET A 424 -1.74 -7.14 8.57
CA MET A 424 -1.87 -7.34 10.01
C MET A 424 -2.73 -6.25 10.66
N ALA A 425 -2.44 -4.98 10.34
CA ALA A 425 -3.20 -3.84 10.86
C ALA A 425 -4.66 -3.89 10.37
N ALA A 426 -4.91 -4.31 9.13
CA ALA A 426 -6.25 -4.45 8.58
C ALA A 426 -7.11 -5.45 9.39
N ALA A 427 -6.55 -6.63 9.68
CA ALA A 427 -7.25 -7.64 10.48
C ALA A 427 -7.56 -7.14 11.90
N GLN A 428 -6.59 -6.50 12.55
CA GLN A 428 -6.77 -5.98 13.91
C GLN A 428 -7.77 -4.82 13.99
N LEU A 429 -7.69 -3.86 13.04
CA LEU A 429 -8.64 -2.76 12.95
C LEU A 429 -10.05 -3.25 12.64
N PHE A 430 -10.20 -4.21 11.72
CA PHE A 430 -11.51 -4.78 11.41
C PHE A 430 -12.11 -5.54 12.59
N GLN A 431 -11.29 -6.31 13.31
CA GLN A 431 -11.72 -6.98 14.54
C GLN A 431 -12.24 -5.96 15.57
N ALA A 432 -11.50 -4.87 15.82
CA ALA A 432 -11.91 -3.82 16.74
C ALA A 432 -13.22 -3.13 16.30
N ALA A 433 -13.37 -2.82 15.01
CA ALA A 433 -14.60 -2.25 14.45
C ALA A 433 -15.81 -3.18 14.62
N ALA A 434 -15.64 -4.48 14.35
CA ALA A 434 -16.69 -5.47 14.48
C ALA A 434 -17.09 -5.73 15.95
N GLN A 435 -16.15 -5.59 16.89
CA GLN A 435 -16.42 -5.67 18.33
C GLN A 435 -17.14 -4.42 18.85
N ALA A 436 -16.82 -3.24 18.32
CA ALA A 436 -17.46 -1.98 18.71
C ALA A 436 -18.94 -1.92 18.30
N ASP A 437 -19.30 -2.54 17.17
CA ASP A 437 -20.69 -2.66 16.73
C ASP A 437 -20.94 -4.01 16.03
N SER A 438 -21.72 -4.87 16.69
CA SER A 438 -22.06 -6.21 16.20
C SER A 438 -22.85 -6.24 14.88
N ASP A 439 -23.48 -5.13 14.46
CA ASP A 439 -24.15 -5.03 13.16
C ASP A 439 -23.19 -4.63 12.02
N THR A 440 -21.91 -4.34 12.32
CA THR A 440 -20.90 -3.99 11.30
C THR A 440 -20.79 -5.05 10.22
N VAL A 441 -20.59 -6.33 10.57
CA VAL A 441 -20.44 -7.43 9.59
C VAL A 441 -21.78 -7.79 8.93
N PRO A 442 -22.91 -7.96 9.65
CA PRO A 442 -24.21 -8.20 9.03
C PRO A 442 -24.65 -7.12 8.03
N ALA A 443 -24.31 -5.85 8.27
CA ALA A 443 -24.63 -4.74 7.37
C ALA A 443 -23.97 -4.84 5.99
N LEU A 444 -22.76 -5.43 5.91
CA LEU A 444 -22.05 -5.66 4.65
C LEU A 444 -22.86 -6.53 3.68
N GLY A 445 -23.68 -7.46 4.20
CA GLY A 445 -24.56 -8.30 3.39
C GLY A 445 -25.75 -7.57 2.76
N ARG A 446 -25.95 -6.30 3.12
CA ARG A 446 -26.92 -5.38 2.50
C ARG A 446 -26.23 -4.30 1.67
N GLY A 447 -24.90 -4.35 1.54
CA GLY A 447 -24.09 -3.30 0.92
C GLY A 447 -24.00 -2.03 1.74
N ASP A 448 -24.24 -2.09 3.04
CA ASP A 448 -24.17 -0.92 3.93
C ASP A 448 -22.83 -0.91 4.68
N PHE A 449 -21.90 -0.09 4.20
CA PHE A 449 -20.58 0.12 4.81
C PHE A 449 -20.58 1.28 5.81
N THR A 450 -21.72 1.91 6.08
CA THR A 450 -21.80 3.17 6.85
C THR A 450 -21.19 3.02 8.24
N ARG A 451 -21.50 1.93 8.94
CA ARG A 451 -20.98 1.66 10.29
C ARG A 451 -19.46 1.51 10.30
N LEU A 452 -18.94 0.68 9.40
CA LEU A 452 -17.51 0.46 9.25
C LEU A 452 -16.79 1.77 8.90
N ARG A 453 -17.29 2.49 7.90
CA ARG A 453 -16.73 3.77 7.46
C ARG A 453 -16.74 4.82 8.58
N HIS A 454 -17.82 4.92 9.36
CA HIS A 454 -17.88 5.86 10.49
C HIS A 454 -16.86 5.51 11.56
N TRP A 455 -16.70 4.23 11.88
CA TRP A 455 -15.69 3.79 12.83
C TRP A 455 -14.27 4.11 12.33
N LEU A 456 -13.97 3.81 11.07
CA LEU A 456 -12.66 4.12 10.48
C LEU A 456 -12.38 5.63 10.44
N ARG A 457 -13.37 6.44 10.08
CA ARG A 457 -13.25 7.91 10.09
C ARG A 457 -12.87 8.46 11.46
N ALA A 458 -13.50 7.96 12.51
CA ALA A 458 -13.28 8.44 13.87
C ALA A 458 -11.95 7.95 14.48
N ASN A 459 -11.56 6.72 14.17
CA ASN A 459 -10.44 6.04 14.84
C ASN A 459 -9.15 6.04 14.04
N VAL A 460 -9.20 6.22 12.71
CA VAL A 460 -8.05 6.14 11.80
C VAL A 460 -7.98 7.34 10.87
N HIS A 461 -8.98 7.53 10.00
CA HIS A 461 -8.87 8.48 8.89
C HIS A 461 -8.73 9.93 9.37
N GLY A 462 -9.62 10.35 10.26
CA GLY A 462 -9.61 11.69 10.86
C GLY A 462 -8.46 11.92 11.83
N ARG A 463 -7.64 10.90 12.12
CA ARG A 463 -6.42 11.03 12.93
C ARG A 463 -5.20 11.32 12.06
N ALA A 464 -5.20 10.91 10.78
CA ALA A 464 -4.10 11.14 9.85
C ALA A 464 -2.73 10.89 10.53
N SER A 465 -1.85 11.88 10.54
CA SER A 465 -0.53 11.83 11.19
C SER A 465 -0.48 12.49 12.57
N LEU A 466 -1.62 12.66 13.25
CA LEU A 466 -1.68 13.19 14.62
C LEU A 466 -0.85 12.32 15.58
N LEU A 467 -1.12 11.03 15.55
CA LEU A 467 -0.46 10.01 16.36
C LEU A 467 0.67 9.33 15.57
N GLU A 468 1.64 8.76 16.27
CA GLU A 468 2.56 7.78 15.68
C GLU A 468 1.79 6.49 15.32
N ALA A 469 2.32 5.65 14.42
CA ALA A 469 1.61 4.46 13.95
C ALA A 469 1.24 3.48 15.08
N GLU A 470 2.16 3.24 16.03
CA GLU A 470 1.90 2.39 17.20
C GLU A 470 0.82 2.98 18.11
N ASP A 471 0.89 4.28 18.39
CA ASP A 471 -0.09 4.99 19.21
C ASP A 471 -1.47 5.03 18.54
N LEU A 472 -1.51 5.15 17.21
CA LEU A 472 -2.75 5.06 16.43
C LEU A 472 -3.40 3.69 16.57
N MET A 473 -2.62 2.60 16.48
CA MET A 473 -3.12 1.25 16.67
C MET A 473 -3.63 1.03 18.11
N VAL A 474 -2.90 1.53 19.11
CA VAL A 474 -3.34 1.48 20.52
C VAL A 474 -4.63 2.28 20.71
N ALA A 475 -4.71 3.49 20.18
CA ALA A 475 -5.89 4.34 20.31
C ALA A 475 -7.13 3.73 19.63
N ALA A 476 -6.96 3.13 18.45
CA ALA A 476 -8.05 2.55 17.68
C ALA A 476 -8.49 1.17 18.20
N THR A 477 -7.56 0.35 18.70
CA THR A 477 -7.82 -1.08 18.99
C THR A 477 -7.64 -1.46 20.46
N GLY A 478 -7.16 -0.53 21.29
CA GLY A 478 -6.86 -0.75 22.70
C GLY A 478 -5.51 -1.42 22.99
N ARG A 479 -4.76 -1.81 21.94
CA ARG A 479 -3.49 -2.53 22.05
C ARG A 479 -2.56 -2.24 20.87
N PRO A 480 -1.24 -2.46 21.01
CA PRO A 480 -0.29 -2.36 19.90
C PRO A 480 -0.63 -3.33 18.75
N LEU A 481 0.04 -3.21 17.61
CA LEU A 481 -0.10 -4.17 16.53
C LEU A 481 0.36 -5.57 16.98
N GLU A 482 -0.53 -6.55 16.88
CA GLU A 482 -0.31 -7.94 17.32
C GLU A 482 -0.43 -8.89 16.11
N PRO A 483 0.68 -9.45 15.60
CA PRO A 483 0.69 -10.39 14.47
C PRO A 483 -0.24 -11.59 14.65
N GLU A 484 -0.44 -12.02 15.89
CA GLU A 484 -1.31 -13.13 16.28
C GLU A 484 -2.75 -12.91 15.82
N VAL A 485 -3.25 -11.66 15.83
CA VAL A 485 -4.61 -11.35 15.38
C VAL A 485 -4.80 -11.69 13.90
N PHE A 486 -3.79 -11.43 13.07
CA PHE A 486 -3.80 -11.78 11.67
C PHE A 486 -3.69 -13.30 11.46
N ILE A 487 -2.82 -13.98 12.21
CA ILE A 487 -2.66 -15.43 12.15
C ILE A 487 -3.97 -16.13 12.52
N ASP A 488 -4.62 -15.70 13.58
CA ASP A 488 -5.91 -16.26 14.05
C ASP A 488 -7.04 -15.97 13.06
N HIS A 489 -7.03 -14.79 12.43
CA HIS A 489 -7.93 -14.47 11.32
C HIS A 489 -7.76 -15.45 10.15
N LEU A 490 -6.52 -15.69 9.70
CA LEU A 490 -6.26 -16.64 8.61
C LEU A 490 -6.72 -18.05 8.98
N ARG A 491 -6.42 -18.53 10.20
CA ARG A 491 -6.90 -19.83 10.67
C ARG A 491 -8.43 -19.91 10.69
N ALA A 492 -9.09 -18.87 11.22
CA ALA A 492 -10.54 -18.86 11.30
C ALA A 492 -11.20 -18.89 9.91
N ARG A 493 -10.69 -18.10 8.97
CA ARG A 493 -11.23 -18.02 7.61
C ARG A 493 -10.94 -19.28 6.78
N TYR A 494 -9.71 -19.78 6.83
CA TYR A 494 -9.23 -20.80 5.89
C TYR A 494 -9.26 -22.23 6.43
N LEU A 495 -9.24 -22.41 7.76
CA LEU A 495 -9.32 -23.72 8.41
C LEU A 495 -10.66 -23.95 9.12
N GLY A 496 -11.44 -22.88 9.36
CA GLY A 496 -12.70 -22.95 10.10
C GLY A 496 -12.52 -23.07 11.62
N GLU A 497 -11.36 -22.67 12.13
CA GLU A 497 -11.06 -22.60 13.55
C GLU A 497 -11.77 -21.41 14.19
N ALA A 498 -12.10 -21.47 15.49
CA ALA A 498 -12.64 -20.29 16.16
C ALA A 498 -11.49 -19.27 16.33
N ALA A 499 -11.71 -18.01 15.93
CA ALA A 499 -10.82 -16.93 16.33
C ALA A 499 -10.86 -16.83 17.86
N HIS A 500 -9.68 -16.84 18.51
CA HIS A 500 -9.56 -16.84 19.96
C HIS A 500 -9.88 -15.49 20.60
#